data_AF-A0A1G9ISL4-F1
#
_entry.id   AF-A0A1G9ISL4-F1
#
_cell.length_a   1.000
_cell.length_b   1.000
_cell.length_c   1.000
_cell.angle_alpha   90.00
_cell.angle_beta   90.00
_cell.angle_gamma   90.00
#
_symmetry.space_group_name_H-M   'P 1'
#
loop_
_entity.id
_entity.type
_entity.pdbx_description
1 polymer ?
#
loop_
_entity_poly.entity_id
_entity_poly.type
_entity_poly.pdbx_seq_one_letter_code
_entity_poly.pdbx_strand_id
1 'polypeptide(L)'
;MDPAEGPFSWHPEQPAAERFERLDAALRAVPHARGLNNHMGSRMTADVPVMAGLMNELQRRHLFFLDSRTSASTHAAAEAQRIGLASLSRDVFLDDDPSPEAIARQFERAVELARRQGSAVMIGHPYPSTLAVLERKLPRLAAQGIEWIEIRQMIAVRGNRAMAAHGKNGYYR
;
A
#
# COMPACT_ATOMS: atom_id res chain seq x y z
N MET A 1 5.88 6.69 11.86
CA MET A 1 5.71 8.16 11.84
C MET A 1 4.26 8.50 12.14
N ASP A 2 4.07 9.49 13.02
CA ASP A 2 2.81 10.05 13.53
C ASP A 2 3.12 11.49 13.99
N PRO A 3 2.19 12.47 13.95
CA PRO A 3 0.80 12.40 13.46
C PRO A 3 0.66 12.56 11.95
N ALA A 4 -0.37 11.94 11.37
CA ALA A 4 -0.85 12.31 10.04
C ALA A 4 -1.62 13.63 10.13
N GLU A 5 -1.32 14.56 9.22
CA GLU A 5 -2.00 15.86 9.13
C GLU A 5 -2.99 15.91 7.96
N GLY A 6 -3.86 16.92 7.96
CA GLY A 6 -4.80 17.18 6.87
C GLY A 6 -6.26 16.80 7.16
N PRO A 7 -7.19 17.17 6.25
CA PRO A 7 -8.62 17.13 6.52
C PRO A 7 -9.21 15.72 6.64
N PHE A 8 -8.49 14.69 6.16
CA PHE A 8 -8.94 13.29 6.19
C PHE A 8 -8.15 12.43 7.19
N SER A 9 -7.28 13.04 8.00
CA SER A 9 -6.43 12.31 8.95
C SER A 9 -7.28 11.53 9.96
N TRP A 10 -6.77 10.39 10.37
CA TRP A 10 -7.37 9.56 11.42
C TRP A 10 -6.50 9.69 12.67
N HIS A 11 -7.14 9.99 13.81
CA HIS A 11 -6.50 10.07 15.13
C HIS A 11 -7.12 9.06 16.10
N PRO A 12 -6.33 8.47 17.02
CA PRO A 12 -6.82 7.48 17.97
C PRO A 12 -7.97 7.98 18.85
N GLU A 13 -7.92 9.26 19.22
CA GLU A 13 -8.84 9.90 20.16
C GLU A 13 -10.23 10.16 19.55
N GLN A 14 -10.36 10.04 18.22
CA GLN A 14 -11.62 10.28 17.53
C GLN A 14 -12.65 9.17 17.78
N PRO A 15 -13.94 9.50 17.77
CA PRO A 15 -14.99 8.50 17.66
C PRO A 15 -14.86 7.71 16.34
N ALA A 16 -15.26 6.44 16.36
CA ALA A 16 -15.23 5.61 15.16
C ALA A 16 -16.07 6.20 14.01
N ALA A 17 -17.24 6.77 14.32
CA ALA A 17 -18.12 7.41 13.34
C ALA A 17 -17.41 8.52 12.56
N GLU A 18 -16.71 9.42 13.26
CA GLU A 18 -15.97 10.52 12.62
C GLU A 18 -14.88 10.00 11.67
N ARG A 19 -14.18 8.93 12.05
CA ARG A 19 -13.17 8.30 11.18
C ARG A 19 -13.78 7.79 9.88
N PHE A 20 -14.93 7.12 9.96
CA PHE A 20 -15.60 6.60 8.76
C PHE A 20 -16.21 7.72 7.90
N GLU A 21 -16.70 8.81 8.50
CA GLU A 21 -17.10 10.02 7.76
C GLU A 21 -15.90 10.64 7.01
N ARG A 22 -14.72 10.67 7.62
CA ARG A 22 -13.48 11.14 6.95
C ARG A 22 -13.05 10.20 5.83
N LEU A 23 -13.18 8.89 6.00
CA LEU A 23 -12.94 7.91 4.94
C LEU A 23 -13.90 8.12 3.76
N ASP A 24 -15.18 8.34 4.05
CA ASP A 24 -16.19 8.68 3.05
C ASP A 24 -15.83 9.94 2.27
N ALA A 25 -15.40 10.99 2.97
CA ALA A 25 -14.98 12.24 2.34
C ALA A 25 -13.73 12.04 1.46
N ALA A 26 -12.74 11.29 1.93
CA ALA A 26 -11.53 10.97 1.18
C ALA A 26 -11.83 10.18 -0.10
N LEU A 27 -12.71 9.18 -0.01
CA LEU A 27 -13.12 8.38 -1.18
C LEU A 27 -13.93 9.20 -2.18
N ARG A 28 -14.76 10.14 -1.73
CA ARG A 28 -15.46 11.08 -2.64
C ARG A 28 -14.49 12.02 -3.36
N ALA A 29 -13.42 12.44 -2.69
CA ALA A 29 -12.39 13.29 -3.30
C ALA A 29 -11.58 12.55 -4.38
N VAL A 30 -11.54 11.21 -4.33
CA VAL A 30 -10.85 10.36 -5.31
C VAL A 30 -11.84 9.30 -5.84
N PRO A 31 -12.80 9.67 -6.68
CA PRO A 31 -13.97 8.85 -7.02
C PRO A 31 -13.65 7.54 -7.76
N HIS A 32 -12.43 7.39 -8.27
CA HIS A 32 -11.97 6.19 -8.98
C HIS A 32 -11.02 5.31 -8.14
N ALA A 33 -10.90 5.58 -6.84
CA ALA A 33 -10.08 4.78 -5.94
C ALA A 33 -10.50 3.30 -5.98
N ARG A 34 -9.50 2.41 -6.09
CA ARG A 34 -9.68 0.93 -6.08
C ARG A 34 -9.13 0.29 -4.81
N GLY A 35 -8.46 1.07 -3.98
CA GLY A 35 -7.87 0.66 -2.73
C GLY A 35 -7.41 1.88 -1.93
N LEU A 36 -6.90 1.60 -0.74
CA LEU A 36 -6.40 2.59 0.20
C LEU A 36 -4.97 2.25 0.58
N ASN A 37 -4.15 3.27 0.78
CA ASN A 37 -2.80 3.15 1.32
C ASN A 37 -2.67 4.11 2.51
N ASN A 38 -2.00 3.68 3.59
CA ASN A 38 -1.77 4.57 4.73
C ASN A 38 -0.55 5.46 4.48
N HIS A 39 -0.72 6.76 4.75
CA HIS A 39 0.37 7.73 4.90
C HIS A 39 0.59 7.94 6.40
N MET A 40 1.83 7.81 6.89
CA MET A 40 2.13 7.82 8.33
C MET A 40 1.25 6.80 9.11
N GLY A 41 0.66 7.20 10.23
CA GLY A 41 -0.34 6.40 10.95
C GLY A 41 0.24 5.23 11.74
N SER A 42 1.45 5.36 12.29
CA SER A 42 2.04 4.28 13.11
C SER A 42 1.21 3.95 14.34
N ARG A 43 0.48 4.91 14.93
CA ARG A 43 -0.47 4.64 16.03
C ARG A 43 -1.72 3.93 15.52
N MET A 44 -2.34 4.43 14.45
CA MET A 44 -3.57 3.84 13.91
C MET A 44 -3.38 2.43 13.41
N THR A 45 -2.27 2.16 12.72
CA THR A 45 -1.99 0.81 12.20
C THR A 45 -1.65 -0.20 13.30
N ALA A 46 -1.25 0.26 14.49
CA ALA A 46 -1.01 -0.60 15.65
C ALA A 46 -2.29 -0.91 16.47
N ASP A 47 -3.40 -0.20 16.22
CA ASP A 47 -4.65 -0.40 16.93
C ASP A 47 -5.51 -1.46 16.24
N VAL A 48 -5.68 -2.60 16.91
CA VAL A 48 -6.41 -3.76 16.36
C VAL A 48 -7.88 -3.44 16.08
N PRO A 49 -8.68 -2.88 17.02
CA PRO A 49 -10.05 -2.46 16.74
C PRO A 49 -10.19 -1.51 15.54
N VAL A 50 -9.31 -0.51 15.43
CA VAL A 50 -9.32 0.45 14.31
C VAL A 50 -9.04 -0.26 12.99
N MET A 51 -7.99 -1.10 12.94
CA MET A 51 -7.64 -1.80 11.70
C MET A 51 -8.68 -2.85 11.32
N ALA A 52 -9.24 -3.59 12.28
CA ALA A 52 -10.35 -4.52 12.04
C ALA A 52 -11.57 -3.79 11.45
N GLY A 53 -11.93 -2.63 12.01
CA GLY A 53 -13.02 -1.80 11.48
C GLY A 53 -12.75 -1.33 10.05
N LEU A 54 -11.55 -0.79 9.80
CA LEU A 54 -11.14 -0.33 8.47
C LEU A 54 -11.17 -1.46 7.43
N MET A 55 -10.61 -2.63 7.73
CA MET A 55 -10.59 -3.75 6.79
C MET A 55 -11.99 -4.24 6.45
N ASN A 56 -12.90 -4.31 7.43
CA ASN A 56 -14.30 -4.65 7.18
C ASN A 56 -14.97 -3.63 6.25
N GLU A 57 -14.72 -2.33 6.44
CA GLU A 57 -15.31 -1.30 5.61
C GLU A 57 -14.76 -1.33 4.17
N LEU A 58 -13.45 -1.53 4.01
CA LEU A 58 -12.83 -1.73 2.69
C LEU A 58 -13.38 -2.99 1.99
N GLN A 59 -13.60 -4.08 2.73
CA GLN A 59 -14.22 -5.30 2.23
C GLN A 59 -15.66 -5.05 1.75
N ARG A 60 -16.46 -4.27 2.49
CA ARG A 60 -17.83 -3.91 2.07
C ARG A 60 -17.85 -3.07 0.80
N ARG A 61 -16.85 -2.21 0.62
CA ARG A 61 -16.75 -1.27 -0.51
C ARG A 61 -16.03 -1.84 -1.72
N HIS A 62 -15.54 -3.07 -1.63
CA HIS A 62 -14.71 -3.64 -2.69
C HIS A 62 -13.46 -2.79 -2.95
N LEU A 63 -12.69 -2.51 -1.91
CA LEU A 63 -11.41 -1.79 -1.97
C LEU A 63 -10.31 -2.66 -1.38
N PHE A 64 -9.11 -2.67 -1.97
CA PHE A 64 -7.95 -3.33 -1.37
C PHE A 64 -7.22 -2.41 -0.38
N PHE A 65 -6.34 -2.97 0.46
CA PHE A 65 -5.45 -2.19 1.33
C PHE A 65 -3.97 -2.42 1.02
N LEU A 66 -3.20 -1.36 0.81
CA LEU A 66 -1.74 -1.40 0.75
C LEU A 66 -1.18 -0.83 2.04
N ASP A 67 -0.47 -1.64 2.82
CA ASP A 67 0.21 -1.18 4.02
C ASP A 67 1.59 -0.60 3.69
N SER A 68 1.80 0.69 3.97
CA SER A 68 3.10 1.36 3.89
C SER A 68 4.09 0.90 4.97
N ARG A 69 3.66 0.11 5.96
CA ARG A 69 4.46 -0.39 7.08
C ARG A 69 5.26 0.71 7.77
N THR A 70 4.58 1.78 8.19
CA THR A 70 5.18 2.93 8.88
C THR A 70 5.59 2.61 10.33
N SER A 71 5.23 1.43 10.81
CA SER A 71 5.71 0.78 12.04
C SER A 71 5.79 -0.73 11.84
N ALA A 72 6.71 -1.39 12.55
CA ALA A 72 6.73 -2.85 12.65
C ALA A 72 5.54 -3.42 13.44
N SER A 73 4.89 -2.59 14.25
CA SER A 73 3.72 -2.94 15.06
C SER A 73 2.39 -2.91 14.31
N THR A 74 2.40 -2.73 12.98
CA THR A 74 1.18 -2.71 12.17
C THR A 74 0.43 -4.05 12.25
N HIS A 75 -0.88 -3.98 12.52
CA HIS A 75 -1.82 -5.10 12.47
C HIS A 75 -2.57 -5.17 11.13
N ALA A 76 -2.29 -4.28 10.18
CA ALA A 76 -3.06 -4.16 8.95
C ALA A 76 -3.11 -5.45 8.14
N ALA A 77 -1.95 -6.09 7.94
CA ALA A 77 -1.86 -7.34 7.19
C ALA A 77 -2.60 -8.49 7.91
N ALA A 78 -2.46 -8.59 9.23
CA ALA A 78 -3.11 -9.64 10.01
C ALA A 78 -4.64 -9.50 9.97
N GLU A 79 -5.17 -8.28 10.15
CA GLU A 79 -6.62 -8.04 10.10
C GLU A 79 -7.19 -8.22 8.70
N ALA A 80 -6.45 -7.82 7.66
CA ALA A 80 -6.86 -8.06 6.28
C ALA A 80 -6.94 -9.55 5.97
N GLN A 81 -5.92 -10.33 6.35
CA GLN A 81 -5.87 -11.78 6.16
C GLN A 81 -7.00 -12.49 6.90
N ARG A 82 -7.32 -12.05 8.13
CA ARG A 82 -8.36 -12.65 8.98
C ARG A 82 -9.73 -12.69 8.29
N ILE A 83 -10.05 -11.68 7.48
CA ILE A 83 -11.33 -11.59 6.76
C ILE A 83 -11.19 -11.86 5.26
N GLY A 84 -10.00 -12.27 4.80
CA GLY A 84 -9.73 -12.49 3.38
C GLY A 84 -9.82 -11.21 2.53
N LEU A 85 -9.56 -10.04 3.13
CA LEU A 85 -9.44 -8.79 2.39
C LEU A 85 -8.15 -8.82 1.57
N ALA A 86 -8.31 -8.50 0.30
CA ALA A 86 -7.18 -8.28 -0.58
C ALA A 86 -6.29 -7.14 -0.09
N SER A 87 -5.03 -7.48 0.16
CA SER A 87 -4.07 -6.53 0.70
C SER A 87 -2.66 -6.81 0.19
N LEU A 88 -1.79 -5.82 0.36
CA LEU A 88 -0.35 -5.93 0.17
C LEU A 88 0.35 -5.18 1.29
N SER A 89 1.62 -5.47 1.48
CA SER A 89 2.50 -4.64 2.28
C SER A 89 3.73 -4.30 1.47
N ARG A 90 4.21 -3.07 1.64
CA ARG A 90 5.46 -2.59 1.05
C ARG A 90 6.65 -3.45 1.48
N ASP A 91 7.57 -3.69 0.54
CA ASP A 91 8.90 -4.24 0.81
C ASP A 91 9.96 -3.14 0.91
N VAL A 92 9.92 -2.14 0.00
CA VAL A 92 10.92 -1.07 -0.08
C VAL A 92 10.27 0.30 -0.11
N PHE A 93 10.80 1.22 0.69
CA PHE A 93 10.49 2.65 0.59
C PHE A 93 11.62 3.31 -0.18
N LEU A 94 11.31 3.98 -1.29
CA LEU A 94 12.33 4.42 -2.24
C LEU A 94 13.07 5.69 -1.79
N ASP A 95 12.35 6.62 -1.17
CA ASP A 95 12.78 8.00 -1.06
C ASP A 95 12.60 8.58 0.34
N ASP A 96 12.88 7.76 1.36
CA ASP A 96 13.05 8.25 2.74
C ASP A 96 14.23 9.24 2.80
N ASP A 97 15.26 8.99 2.00
CA ASP A 97 16.28 9.98 1.59
C ASP A 97 15.99 10.36 0.12
N PRO A 98 15.62 11.62 -0.17
CA PRO A 98 15.22 12.05 -1.50
C PRO A 98 16.41 12.27 -2.46
N SER A 99 17.65 11.97 -2.06
CA SER A 99 18.82 12.06 -2.96
C SER A 99 18.73 11.02 -4.08
N PRO A 100 19.07 11.38 -5.34
CA PRO A 100 19.03 10.44 -6.47
C PRO A 100 19.84 9.16 -6.22
N GLU A 101 20.96 9.25 -5.52
CA GLU A 101 21.83 8.12 -5.20
C GLU A 101 21.16 7.17 -4.19
N ALA A 102 20.50 7.70 -3.15
CA ALA A 102 19.79 6.87 -2.18
C ALA A 102 18.59 6.17 -2.82
N ILE A 103 17.83 6.90 -3.63
CA ILE A 103 16.68 6.35 -4.36
C ILE A 103 17.14 5.24 -5.33
N ALA A 104 18.25 5.46 -6.04
CA ALA A 104 18.80 4.43 -6.93
C ALA A 104 19.23 3.19 -6.15
N ARG A 105 19.84 3.33 -4.96
CA ARG A 105 20.18 2.18 -4.09
C ARG A 105 18.94 1.42 -3.63
N GLN A 106 17.88 2.13 -3.22
CA GLN A 106 16.62 1.49 -2.82
C GLN A 106 15.95 0.78 -4.00
N PHE A 107 16.01 1.36 -5.20
CA PHE A 107 15.51 0.71 -6.41
C PHE A 107 16.23 -0.63 -6.68
N GLU A 108 17.57 -0.65 -6.65
CA GLU A 108 18.33 -1.89 -6.84
C GLU A 108 18.02 -2.90 -5.72
N ARG A 109 17.85 -2.42 -4.49
CA ARG A 109 17.43 -3.26 -3.37
C ARG A 109 16.06 -3.92 -3.62
N ALA A 110 15.11 -3.20 -4.21
CA ALA A 110 13.80 -3.74 -4.59
C ALA A 110 13.92 -4.80 -5.68
N VAL A 111 14.78 -4.58 -6.69
CA VAL A 111 15.08 -5.55 -7.75
C VAL A 111 15.68 -6.83 -7.17
N GLU A 112 16.66 -6.72 -6.28
CA GLU A 112 17.24 -7.89 -5.60
C GLU A 112 16.22 -8.64 -4.73
N LEU A 113 15.34 -7.92 -4.03
CA LEU A 113 14.26 -8.53 -3.27
C LEU A 113 13.32 -9.31 -4.19
N ALA A 114 12.89 -8.71 -5.29
CA ALA A 114 12.06 -9.37 -6.29
C ALA A 114 12.71 -10.66 -6.82
N ARG A 115 14.03 -10.65 -7.08
CA ARG A 115 14.77 -11.86 -7.50
C ARG A 115 14.77 -12.96 -6.44
N ARG A 116 14.96 -12.61 -5.17
CA ARG A 116 15.07 -13.61 -4.08
C ARG A 116 13.74 -14.22 -3.70
N GLN A 117 12.66 -13.44 -3.70
CA GLN A 117 11.35 -13.88 -3.18
C GLN A 117 10.25 -13.94 -4.24
N GLY A 118 10.59 -13.70 -5.51
CA GLY A 118 9.68 -13.74 -6.67
C GLY A 118 8.94 -12.44 -6.97
N SER A 119 8.78 -11.54 -5.99
CA SER A 119 8.12 -10.23 -6.19
C SER A 119 8.51 -9.20 -5.14
N ALA A 120 8.45 -7.92 -5.47
CA ALA A 120 8.61 -6.82 -4.50
C ALA A 120 7.65 -5.67 -4.79
N VAL A 121 7.13 -5.06 -3.72
CA VAL A 121 6.34 -3.83 -3.75
C VAL A 121 7.22 -2.69 -3.25
N MET A 122 7.41 -1.68 -4.11
CA MET A 122 8.10 -0.45 -3.78
C MET A 122 7.11 0.71 -3.76
N ILE A 123 7.27 1.61 -2.79
CA ILE A 123 6.53 2.88 -2.76
C ILE A 123 7.51 4.04 -2.62
N GLY A 124 7.11 5.21 -3.09
CA GLY A 124 7.80 6.46 -2.89
C GLY A 124 6.84 7.63 -3.12
N HIS A 125 7.34 8.82 -2.94
CA HIS A 125 6.66 10.08 -3.18
C HIS A 125 6.99 10.62 -4.57
N PRO A 126 6.14 11.50 -5.13
CA PRO A 126 6.35 12.08 -6.45
C PRO A 126 7.37 13.23 -6.42
N TYR A 127 8.50 13.06 -5.71
CA TYR A 127 9.58 14.04 -5.76
C TYR A 127 10.23 14.07 -7.15
N PRO A 128 10.73 15.22 -7.62
CA PRO A 128 11.42 15.30 -8.90
C PRO A 128 12.59 14.31 -9.01
N SER A 129 13.33 14.08 -7.92
CA SER A 129 14.44 13.12 -7.87
C SER A 129 13.94 11.67 -8.00
N THR A 130 12.85 11.31 -7.31
CA THR A 130 12.23 9.98 -7.40
C THR A 130 11.78 9.70 -8.83
N LEU A 131 11.03 10.63 -9.43
CA LEU A 131 10.56 10.50 -10.81
C LEU A 131 11.72 10.37 -11.80
N ALA A 132 12.77 11.19 -11.66
CA ALA A 132 13.94 11.13 -12.54
C ALA A 132 14.71 9.80 -12.44
N VAL A 133 14.80 9.20 -11.25
CA VAL A 133 15.41 7.88 -11.09
C VAL A 133 14.54 6.80 -11.74
N LEU A 134 13.23 6.83 -11.50
CA LEU A 134 12.28 5.86 -12.06
C LEU A 134 12.27 5.89 -13.59
N GLU A 135 12.25 7.08 -14.20
CA GLU A 135 12.29 7.26 -15.64
C GLU A 135 13.53 6.61 -16.29
N ARG A 136 14.68 6.68 -15.63
CA ARG A 136 15.92 6.05 -16.11
C ARG A 136 15.98 4.53 -15.87
N LYS A 137 15.38 4.06 -14.77
CA LYS A 137 15.56 2.68 -14.28
C LYS A 137 14.48 1.72 -14.76
N LEU A 138 13.21 2.15 -14.78
CA LEU A 138 12.06 1.30 -15.15
C LEU A 138 12.22 0.66 -16.54
N PRO A 139 12.62 1.38 -17.61
CA PRO A 139 12.78 0.78 -18.94
C PRO A 139 13.83 -0.35 -19.00
N ARG A 140 14.73 -0.41 -18.01
CA ARG A 140 15.82 -1.39 -17.95
C ARG A 140 15.43 -2.66 -17.20
N LEU A 141 14.26 -2.72 -16.57
CA LEU A 141 13.81 -3.88 -15.79
C LEU A 141 13.64 -5.13 -16.65
N ALA A 142 13.05 -5.00 -17.85
CA ALA A 142 12.80 -6.14 -18.73
C ALA A 142 14.11 -6.85 -19.15
N ALA A 143 15.15 -6.07 -19.48
CA ALA A 143 16.48 -6.61 -19.79
C ALA A 143 17.14 -7.32 -18.60
N GLN A 144 16.67 -7.04 -17.39
CA GLN A 144 17.11 -7.67 -16.14
C GLN A 144 16.25 -8.87 -15.72
N GLY A 145 15.28 -9.28 -16.55
CA GLY A 145 14.33 -10.34 -16.25
C GLY A 145 13.27 -9.95 -15.21
N ILE A 146 13.04 -8.65 -15.00
CA ILE A 146 12.05 -8.13 -14.06
C ILE A 146 10.88 -7.53 -14.82
N GLU A 147 9.68 -8.02 -14.55
CA GLU A 147 8.44 -7.45 -15.06
C GLU A 147 7.89 -6.41 -14.08
N TRP A 148 7.55 -5.23 -14.61
CA TRP A 148 6.79 -4.23 -13.86
C TRP A 148 5.30 -4.53 -14.02
N ILE A 149 4.59 -4.74 -12.91
CA ILE A 149 3.17 -5.07 -12.89
C ILE A 149 2.38 -4.10 -12.01
N GLU A 150 1.08 -4.02 -12.27
CA GLU A 150 0.16 -3.20 -11.49
C GLU A 150 -0.07 -3.78 -10.09
N ILE A 151 -0.36 -2.92 -9.11
CA ILE A 151 -0.67 -3.32 -7.73
C ILE A 151 -1.79 -4.37 -7.66
N ARG A 152 -2.79 -4.26 -8.54
CA ARG A 152 -3.89 -5.25 -8.63
C ARG A 152 -3.40 -6.64 -9.01
N GLN A 153 -2.48 -6.73 -9.98
CA GLN A 153 -1.87 -7.99 -10.39
C GLN A 153 -0.99 -8.56 -9.27
N MET A 154 -0.25 -7.68 -8.59
CA MET A 154 0.61 -8.07 -7.46
C MET A 154 -0.17 -8.76 -6.32
N ILE A 155 -1.42 -8.35 -6.06
CA ILE A 155 -2.27 -9.03 -5.07
C ILE A 155 -2.44 -10.52 -5.41
N ALA A 156 -2.71 -10.83 -6.69
CA ALA A 156 -2.83 -12.21 -7.16
C ALA A 156 -1.49 -12.97 -7.09
N VAL A 157 -0.38 -12.32 -7.44
CA VAL A 157 0.98 -12.92 -7.37
C VAL A 157 1.32 -13.36 -5.95
N ARG A 158 0.96 -12.57 -4.94
CA ARG A 158 1.23 -12.91 -3.52
C ARG A 158 0.21 -13.87 -2.90
N GLY A 159 -0.69 -14.44 -3.70
CA GLY A 159 -1.68 -15.39 -3.22
C GLY A 159 -2.73 -14.78 -2.28
N ASN A 160 -2.76 -13.46 -2.13
CA ASN A 160 -3.85 -12.78 -1.46
C ASN A 160 -5.05 -12.79 -2.40
N ARG A 161 -6.14 -13.42 -1.96
CA ARG A 161 -7.30 -13.64 -2.84
C ARG A 161 -7.92 -12.31 -3.22
N ALA A 162 -8.15 -12.11 -4.51
CA ALA A 162 -9.03 -11.06 -4.98
C ALA A 162 -10.40 -11.18 -4.32
N MET A 163 -11.00 -10.05 -3.98
CA MET A 163 -12.40 -10.03 -3.55
C MET A 163 -13.29 -10.50 -4.70
N ALA A 164 -14.42 -11.13 -4.40
CA ALA A 164 -15.34 -11.65 -5.41
C ALA A 164 -15.76 -10.60 -6.46
N ALA A 165 -15.86 -9.33 -6.05
CA ALA A 165 -16.20 -8.21 -6.94
C ALA A 165 -15.08 -7.83 -7.93
N HIS A 166 -13.83 -8.21 -7.63
CA HIS A 166 -12.66 -7.88 -8.46
C HIS A 166 -12.14 -9.06 -9.27
N GLY A 167 -12.70 -10.27 -9.12
CA GLY A 167 -12.02 -11.44 -9.61
C GLY A 167 -12.75 -12.77 -9.47
N LYS A 168 -12.26 -13.77 -10.19
CA LYS A 168 -12.67 -15.17 -10.05
C LYS A 168 -11.43 -16.02 -9.78
N ASN A 169 -11.54 -17.01 -8.89
CA ASN A 169 -10.45 -17.93 -8.53
C ASN A 169 -9.18 -17.25 -7.98
N GLY A 170 -9.30 -16.08 -7.34
CA GLY A 170 -8.19 -15.37 -6.72
C GLY A 170 -7.46 -14.35 -7.62
N TYR A 171 -7.84 -14.20 -8.88
CA TYR A 171 -7.23 -13.25 -9.81
C TYR A 171 -8.01 -11.94 -9.92
N TYR A 172 -7.35 -10.80 -9.70
CA TYR A 172 -7.86 -9.47 -10.00
C TYR A 172 -8.04 -9.28 -11.52
N ARG A 173 -9.22 -8.84 -11.95
CA ARG A 173 -9.59 -8.48 -13.33
C ARG A 173 -9.81 -6.97 -13.47
#